data_AF-A0A967BLD8-F1
#
_entry.id   AF-A0A967BLD8-F1
#
_cell.length_a   1.000
_cell.length_b   1.000
_cell.length_c   1.000
_cell.angle_alpha   90.00
_cell.angle_beta   90.00
_cell.angle_gamma   90.00
#
_symmetry.space_group_name_H-M   'P 1'
#
loop_
_entity.id
_entity.type
_entity.pdbx_description
1 polymer ?
#
loop_
_entity_poly.entity_id
_entity_poly.type
_entity_poly.pdbx_seq_one_letter_code
_entity_poly.pdbx_strand_id
1 'polypeptide(L)'
;MKNISTLTECKMPLLAVDNLKANYLASSLISNGEHLLPQENIYLKVFIRLVDKACNEYNSSRELLLEQIDEIKNGEERGYRTIFIFGFWDHIENCINAIKRIYLIFDKIISVRGKLEIDRTERKLIKNHQTIIKNLRNTVEHIDKELQSIDTYTISISSTQDGVSISSYEIKFISLFNLLRRFNEIGKKWINIYSMTNILE
;
A
#
# COMPACT_ATOMS: atom_id res chain seq x y z
N MET A 1 -13.17 24.10 -2.27
CA MET A 1 -12.92 22.99 -1.31
C MET A 1 -14.27 22.49 -0.83
N LYS A 2 -14.61 21.21 -1.03
CA LYS A 2 -15.84 20.65 -0.44
C LYS A 2 -15.47 20.02 0.90
N ASN A 3 -16.24 20.35 1.93
CA ASN A 3 -16.25 19.58 3.17
C ASN A 3 -16.61 18.12 2.83
N ILE A 4 -16.00 17.18 3.56
CA ILE A 4 -16.32 15.74 3.50
C ILE A 4 -17.80 15.47 3.81
N SER A 5 -18.55 16.47 4.30
CA SER A 5 -20.02 16.51 4.37
C SER A 5 -20.76 16.23 3.06
N THR A 6 -20.06 16.10 1.93
CA THR A 6 -20.64 15.70 0.64
C THR A 6 -20.26 14.28 0.20
N LEU A 7 -19.61 13.46 1.04
CA LEU A 7 -19.33 12.06 0.67
C LEU A 7 -20.63 11.28 0.53
N THR A 8 -20.87 10.77 -0.67
CA THR A 8 -22.10 10.02 -0.99
C THR A 8 -21.82 8.56 -1.27
N GLU A 9 -20.60 8.24 -1.71
CA GLU A 9 -20.19 6.91 -2.16
C GLU A 9 -18.70 6.66 -1.88
N CYS A 10 -18.36 5.42 -1.51
CA CYS A 10 -16.98 4.98 -1.38
C CYS A 10 -16.48 4.46 -2.73
N LYS A 11 -15.71 5.26 -3.45
CA LYS A 11 -15.08 4.84 -4.72
C LYS A 11 -13.75 4.11 -4.53
N MET A 12 -13.39 3.80 -3.29
CA MET A 12 -12.19 3.05 -2.94
C MET A 12 -12.50 1.54 -3.09
N PRO A 13 -11.90 0.84 -4.08
CA PRO A 13 -12.16 -0.58 -4.30
C PRO A 13 -11.76 -1.42 -3.09
N LEU A 14 -12.46 -2.53 -2.83
CA LEU A 14 -12.05 -3.50 -1.81
C LEU A 14 -10.81 -4.27 -2.30
N LEU A 15 -9.73 -4.27 -1.52
CA LEU A 15 -8.52 -5.03 -1.82
C LEU A 15 -8.56 -6.40 -1.14
N ALA A 16 -9.24 -7.35 -1.78
CA ALA A 16 -9.23 -8.76 -1.37
C ALA A 16 -8.01 -9.47 -1.97
N VAL A 17 -6.93 -9.58 -1.20
CA VAL A 17 -5.68 -10.24 -1.60
C VAL A 17 -5.21 -11.22 -0.53
N ASP A 18 -4.39 -12.19 -0.92
CA ASP A 18 -3.91 -13.22 0.00
C ASP A 18 -2.94 -12.64 1.04
N ASN A 19 -2.97 -13.20 2.24
CA ASN A 19 -2.02 -12.89 3.31
C ASN A 19 -0.66 -13.54 3.00
N LEU A 20 0.31 -12.74 2.58
CA LEU A 20 1.60 -13.27 2.15
C LEU A 20 2.42 -13.82 3.31
N LYS A 21 2.33 -13.25 4.52
CA LYS A 21 3.00 -13.79 5.71
C LYS A 21 2.53 -15.20 6.03
N ALA A 22 1.23 -15.46 5.99
CA ALA A 22 0.68 -16.79 6.24
C ALA A 22 1.22 -17.79 5.21
N ASN A 23 1.19 -17.44 3.92
CA ASN A 23 1.72 -18.27 2.84
C ASN A 23 3.23 -18.51 2.97
N TYR A 24 3.98 -17.50 3.38
CA TYR A 24 5.42 -17.61 3.61
C TYR A 24 5.75 -18.50 4.81
N LEU A 25 5.03 -18.36 5.93
CA LEU A 25 5.21 -19.22 7.10
C LEU A 25 4.90 -20.67 6.75
N ALA A 26 3.79 -20.93 6.08
CA ALA A 26 3.46 -22.27 5.58
C ALA A 26 4.57 -22.83 4.68
N SER A 27 5.09 -22.02 3.76
CA SER A 27 6.20 -22.42 2.88
C SER A 27 7.49 -22.70 3.64
N SER A 28 7.79 -21.95 4.71
CA SER A 28 9.00 -22.12 5.53
C SER A 28 8.99 -23.36 6.42
N LEU A 29 7.82 -23.94 6.67
CA LEU A 29 7.70 -25.23 7.37
C LEU A 29 8.02 -26.41 6.44
N ILE A 30 7.85 -26.22 5.12
CA ILE A 30 8.03 -27.26 4.10
C ILE A 30 9.43 -27.16 3.46
N SER A 31 9.98 -25.94 3.33
CA SER A 31 11.27 -25.66 2.71
C SER A 31 12.27 -25.13 3.74
N ASN A 32 13.48 -25.68 3.75
CA ASN A 32 14.59 -25.19 4.59
C ASN A 32 15.15 -23.83 4.11
N GLY A 33 14.61 -23.25 3.03
CA GLY A 33 15.03 -21.95 2.53
C GLY A 33 16.44 -21.93 1.93
N GLU A 34 17.03 -23.09 1.69
CA GLU A 34 18.37 -23.27 1.11
C GLU A 34 18.49 -22.70 -0.31
N HIS A 35 17.35 -22.42 -0.96
CA HIS A 35 17.31 -21.96 -2.33
C HIS A 35 17.61 -20.47 -2.50
N LEU A 36 17.46 -19.66 -1.46
CA LEU A 36 17.75 -18.22 -1.52
C LEU A 36 19.05 -17.90 -0.79
N LEU A 37 19.77 -16.90 -1.27
CA LEU A 37 20.88 -16.34 -0.50
C LEU A 37 20.33 -15.77 0.83
N PRO A 38 21.08 -15.82 1.94
CA PRO A 38 20.61 -15.30 3.23
C PRO A 38 20.08 -13.86 3.15
N GLN A 39 20.72 -13.01 2.35
CA GLN A 39 20.31 -11.64 2.11
C GLN A 39 19.00 -11.52 1.33
N GLU A 40 18.79 -12.37 0.31
CA GLU A 40 17.52 -12.43 -0.44
C GLU A 40 16.37 -12.85 0.46
N ASN A 41 16.59 -13.84 1.32
CA ASN A 41 15.58 -14.31 2.26
C ASN A 41 15.16 -13.20 3.25
N ILE A 42 16.13 -12.43 3.75
CA ILE A 42 15.84 -11.25 4.60
C ILE A 42 15.00 -10.22 3.83
N TYR A 43 15.39 -9.91 2.59
CA TYR A 43 14.67 -8.93 1.78
C TYR A 43 13.27 -9.39 1.43
N LEU A 44 13.07 -10.68 1.12
CA LEU A 44 11.77 -11.28 0.88
C LEU A 44 10.86 -11.16 2.11
N LYS A 45 11.35 -11.52 3.31
CA LYS A 45 10.61 -11.37 4.58
C LYS A 45 10.17 -9.92 4.79
N VAL A 46 11.06 -8.96 4.57
CA VAL A 46 10.76 -7.54 4.71
C VAL A 46 9.74 -7.08 3.67
N PHE A 47 9.90 -7.49 2.41
CA PHE A 47 8.97 -7.18 1.33
C PHE A 47 7.56 -7.69 1.64
N ILE A 48 7.42 -8.99 1.96
CA ILE A 48 6.15 -9.62 2.34
C ILE A 48 5.48 -8.88 3.49
N ARG A 49 6.24 -8.58 4.56
CA ARG A 49 5.71 -7.85 5.71
C ARG A 49 5.17 -6.48 5.33
N LEU A 50 5.88 -5.75 4.46
CA LEU A 50 5.51 -4.41 4.04
C LEU A 50 4.30 -4.43 3.09
N VAL A 51 4.21 -5.42 2.19
CA VAL A 51 3.05 -5.61 1.31
C VAL A 51 1.80 -5.87 2.12
N ASP A 52 1.83 -6.85 3.04
CA ASP A 52 0.68 -7.13 3.91
C ASP A 52 0.29 -5.92 4.75
N LYS A 53 1.28 -5.19 5.30
CA LYS A 53 1.01 -3.95 6.02
C LYS A 53 0.27 -2.96 5.10
N ALA A 54 0.81 -2.66 3.92
CA ALA A 54 0.20 -1.69 3.02
C ALA A 54 -1.22 -2.08 2.60
N CYS A 55 -1.49 -3.37 2.37
CA CYS A 55 -2.83 -3.87 2.04
C CYS A 55 -3.80 -3.71 3.22
N ASN A 56 -3.36 -3.99 4.44
CA ASN A 56 -4.18 -3.81 5.64
C ASN A 56 -4.52 -2.33 5.86
N GLU A 57 -3.53 -1.44 5.81
CA GLU A 57 -3.73 0.01 5.97
C GLU A 57 -4.69 0.56 4.90
N TYR A 58 -4.56 0.09 3.65
CA TYR A 58 -5.48 0.42 2.58
C TYR A 58 -6.92 0.00 2.91
N ASN A 59 -7.14 -1.24 3.35
CA ASN A 59 -8.48 -1.72 3.69
C ASN A 59 -9.05 -1.04 4.95
N SER A 60 -8.25 -0.79 5.98
CA SER A 60 -8.69 -0.06 7.19
C SER A 60 -9.09 1.38 6.87
N SER A 61 -8.35 2.06 5.98
CA SER A 61 -8.77 3.38 5.52
C SER A 61 -10.10 3.34 4.75
N ARG A 62 -10.33 2.30 3.94
CA ARG A 62 -11.60 2.09 3.23
C ARG A 62 -12.76 1.86 4.21
N GLU A 63 -12.55 1.09 5.27
CA GLU A 63 -13.55 0.81 6.30
C GLU A 63 -14.00 2.11 6.98
N LEU A 64 -13.07 2.97 7.38
CA LEU A 64 -13.39 4.27 7.98
C LEU A 64 -14.15 5.20 7.02
N LEU A 65 -13.86 5.16 5.72
CA LEU A 65 -14.66 5.88 4.72
C LEU A 65 -16.09 5.36 4.65
N LEU A 66 -16.29 4.04 4.71
CA LEU A 66 -17.62 3.45 4.69
C LEU A 66 -18.40 3.79 5.96
N GLU A 67 -17.77 3.71 7.12
CA GLU A 67 -18.37 4.11 8.41
C GLU A 67 -18.77 5.58 8.38
N GLN A 68 -17.92 6.46 7.84
CA GLN A 68 -18.23 7.87 7.68
C GLN A 68 -19.43 8.11 6.75
N ILE A 69 -19.53 7.38 5.64
CA ILE A 69 -20.67 7.48 4.71
C ILE A 69 -21.96 6.98 5.38
N ASP A 70 -21.88 5.89 6.13
CA ASP A 70 -23.03 5.33 6.84
C ASP A 70 -23.54 6.31 7.91
N GLU A 71 -22.64 6.93 8.68
CA GLU A 71 -22.99 7.99 9.64
C GLU A 71 -23.70 9.17 8.95
N ILE A 72 -23.19 9.61 7.79
CA ILE A 72 -23.81 10.70 7.01
C ILE A 72 -25.22 10.32 6.54
N LYS A 73 -25.41 9.09 6.05
CA LYS A 73 -26.70 8.62 5.53
C LYS A 73 -27.75 8.44 6.61
N ASN A 74 -27.35 7.95 7.78
CA ASN A 74 -28.25 7.68 8.89
C ASN A 74 -28.57 8.93 9.71
N GLY A 75 -27.93 10.07 9.42
CA GLY A 75 -28.20 11.36 10.10
C GLY A 75 -27.79 11.37 11.57
N GLU A 76 -27.05 10.36 12.02
CA GLU A 76 -26.57 10.24 13.38
C GLU A 76 -25.29 11.08 13.52
N GLU A 77 -25.39 12.33 13.98
CA GLU A 77 -24.19 13.06 14.41
C GLU A 77 -23.68 12.47 15.72
N ARG A 78 -22.85 11.43 15.63
CA ARG A 78 -22.27 10.79 16.81
C ARG A 78 -21.05 11.54 17.35
N GLY A 79 -20.72 12.72 16.80
CA GLY A 79 -19.50 13.47 17.14
C GLY A 79 -18.19 12.79 16.70
N TYR A 80 -18.27 11.63 16.03
CA TYR A 80 -17.11 10.83 15.60
C TYR A 80 -16.61 11.18 14.19
N ARG A 81 -17.28 12.06 13.45
CA ARG A 81 -16.86 12.48 12.10
C ARG A 81 -15.37 12.86 12.03
N THR A 82 -14.92 13.65 13.01
CA THR A 82 -13.53 14.06 13.12
C THR A 82 -12.59 12.87 13.37
N ILE A 83 -13.03 11.86 14.13
CA ILE A 83 -12.26 10.66 14.44
C ILE A 83 -12.12 9.76 13.21
N PHE A 84 -13.18 9.55 12.43
CA PHE A 84 -13.11 8.79 11.18
C PHE A 84 -12.20 9.44 10.15
N ILE A 85 -12.24 10.77 10.04
CA ILE A 85 -11.39 11.52 9.11
C ILE A 85 -9.92 11.41 9.51
N PHE A 86 -9.58 11.63 10.78
CA PHE A 86 -8.20 11.50 11.23
C PHE A 86 -7.69 10.05 11.13
N GLY A 87 -8.52 9.06 11.46
CA GLY A 87 -8.16 7.66 11.29
C GLY A 87 -7.95 7.29 9.82
N PHE A 88 -8.83 7.77 8.92
CA PHE A 88 -8.68 7.57 7.48
C PHE A 88 -7.33 8.10 6.99
N TRP A 89 -6.96 9.30 7.44
CA TRP A 89 -5.69 9.92 7.08
C TRP A 89 -4.49 9.16 7.60
N ASP A 90 -4.50 8.77 8.87
CA ASP A 90 -3.43 7.97 9.46
C ASP A 90 -3.19 6.67 8.68
N HIS A 91 -4.26 5.94 8.36
CA HIS A 91 -4.15 4.69 7.58
C HIS A 91 -3.68 4.93 6.14
N ILE A 92 -4.17 5.94 5.43
CA ILE A 92 -3.70 6.26 4.07
C ILE A 92 -2.23 6.65 4.07
N GLU A 93 -1.80 7.47 5.02
CA GLU A 93 -0.41 7.85 5.17
C GLU A 93 0.47 6.62 5.44
N ASN A 94 0.06 5.77 6.39
CA ASN A 94 0.76 4.53 6.70
C ASN A 94 0.83 3.58 5.50
N CYS A 95 -0.22 3.51 4.68
CA CYS A 95 -0.24 2.78 3.43
C CYS A 95 0.82 3.33 2.44
N ILE A 96 0.81 4.64 2.18
CA ILE A 96 1.77 5.29 1.27
C ILE A 96 3.22 5.09 1.76
N ASN A 97 3.44 5.24 3.06
CA ASN A 97 4.74 5.04 3.71
C ASN A 97 5.22 3.60 3.58
N ALA A 98 4.33 2.61 3.75
CA ALA A 98 4.64 1.21 3.53
C ALA A 98 5.02 0.98 2.05
N ILE A 99 4.25 1.48 1.09
CA ILE A 99 4.52 1.33 -0.34
C ILE A 99 5.90 1.89 -0.73
N LYS A 100 6.28 3.06 -0.21
CA LYS A 100 7.62 3.62 -0.43
C LYS A 100 8.72 2.68 0.08
N ARG A 101 8.54 2.07 1.26
CA ARG A 101 9.49 1.07 1.78
C ARG A 101 9.51 -0.20 0.92
N ILE A 102 8.36 -0.59 0.34
CA ILE A 102 8.27 -1.70 -0.63
C ILE A 102 9.16 -1.39 -1.84
N TYR A 103 9.10 -0.19 -2.42
CA TYR A 103 9.99 0.18 -3.54
C TYR A 103 11.47 0.08 -3.18
N LEU A 104 11.87 0.58 -1.99
CA LEU A 104 13.25 0.52 -1.55
C LEU A 104 13.76 -0.91 -1.42
N ILE A 105 12.96 -1.82 -0.84
CA ILE A 105 13.36 -3.22 -0.70
C ILE A 105 13.30 -3.94 -2.04
N PHE A 106 12.35 -3.60 -2.90
CA PHE A 106 12.22 -4.13 -4.25
C PHE A 106 13.45 -3.83 -5.12
N ASP A 107 13.93 -2.58 -5.09
CA ASP A 107 15.15 -2.20 -5.79
C ASP A 107 16.38 -2.95 -5.24
N LYS A 108 16.44 -3.19 -3.92
CA LYS A 108 17.48 -4.01 -3.30
C LYS A 108 17.42 -5.47 -3.77
N ILE A 109 16.25 -6.08 -3.80
CA ILE A 109 16.08 -7.46 -4.28
C ILE A 109 16.58 -7.60 -5.71
N ILE A 110 16.16 -6.70 -6.61
CA ILE A 110 16.55 -6.79 -8.02
C ILE A 110 18.04 -6.45 -8.24
N SER A 111 18.66 -5.70 -7.32
CA SER A 111 20.09 -5.42 -7.39
C SER A 111 20.95 -6.64 -7.02
N VAL A 112 20.40 -7.57 -6.23
CA VAL A 112 21.07 -8.83 -5.91
C VAL A 112 20.87 -9.76 -7.10
N ARG A 113 21.98 -10.23 -7.70
CA ARG A 113 21.94 -11.31 -8.69
C ARG A 113 21.65 -12.62 -7.96
N GLY A 114 20.37 -12.96 -7.85
CA GLY A 114 19.91 -14.17 -7.17
C GLY A 114 18.64 -14.72 -7.83
N LYS A 115 17.92 -15.59 -7.11
CA LYS A 115 16.76 -16.30 -7.68
C LYS A 115 15.49 -15.48 -7.70
N LEU A 116 15.43 -14.39 -6.93
CA LEU A 116 14.28 -13.49 -6.90
C LEU A 116 14.28 -12.52 -8.10
N GLU A 117 14.18 -13.10 -9.30
CA GLU A 117 14.16 -12.33 -10.53
C GLU A 117 12.76 -11.80 -10.87
N ILE A 118 12.72 -10.74 -11.67
CA ILE A 118 11.50 -10.13 -12.21
C ILE A 118 11.72 -9.86 -13.69
N ASP A 119 10.70 -10.19 -14.49
CA ASP A 119 10.72 -9.91 -15.92
C ASP A 119 10.92 -8.41 -16.19
N ARG A 120 11.66 -8.08 -17.25
CA ARG A 120 12.01 -6.71 -17.62
C ARG A 120 10.78 -5.83 -17.82
N THR A 121 9.69 -6.38 -18.36
CA THR A 121 8.41 -5.68 -18.58
C THR A 121 7.74 -5.36 -17.25
N GLU A 122 7.67 -6.33 -16.34
CA GLU A 122 7.11 -6.16 -15.00
C GLU A 122 7.92 -5.13 -14.20
N ARG A 123 9.25 -5.17 -14.28
CA ARG A 123 10.13 -4.16 -13.67
C ARG A 123 9.86 -2.75 -14.21
N LYS A 124 9.72 -2.60 -15.54
CA LYS A 124 9.44 -1.30 -16.16
C LYS A 124 8.10 -0.73 -15.71
N LEU A 125 7.06 -1.57 -15.64
CA LEU A 125 5.74 -1.17 -15.16
C LEU A 125 5.78 -0.68 -13.71
N ILE A 126 6.48 -1.39 -12.83
CA ILE A 126 6.61 -1.01 -11.41
C ILE A 126 7.39 0.30 -11.25
N LYS A 127 8.48 0.47 -12.02
CA LYS A 127 9.26 1.71 -12.04
C LYS A 127 8.47 2.91 -12.55
N ASN A 128 7.59 2.74 -13.52
CA ASN A 128 6.72 3.82 -13.99
C ASN A 128 5.78 4.32 -12.86
N HIS A 129 5.31 3.43 -11.98
CA HIS A 129 4.52 3.80 -10.81
C HIS A 129 5.36 4.38 -9.66
N GLN A 130 6.66 4.05 -9.61
CA GLN A 130 7.58 4.53 -8.58
C GLN A 130 7.72 6.06 -8.60
N THR A 131 7.70 6.69 -9.78
CA THR A 131 7.76 8.16 -9.89
C THR A 131 6.53 8.83 -9.28
N ILE A 132 5.33 8.30 -9.56
CA ILE A 132 4.06 8.82 -9.03
C ILE A 132 4.08 8.74 -7.50
N ILE A 133 4.56 7.62 -6.95
CA ILE A 133 4.58 7.41 -5.50
C ILE A 133 5.70 8.16 -4.79
N LYS A 134 6.85 8.29 -5.45
CA LYS A 134 7.91 9.18 -4.96
C LYS A 134 7.40 10.61 -4.86
N ASN A 135 6.66 11.09 -5.85
CA ASN A 135 6.07 12.42 -5.83
C ASN A 135 5.03 12.55 -4.71
N LEU A 136 4.10 11.59 -4.57
CA LEU A 136 3.09 11.61 -3.50
C LEU A 136 3.69 11.56 -2.10
N ARG A 137 4.69 10.71 -1.87
CA ARG A 137 5.37 10.64 -0.58
C ARG A 137 6.21 11.88 -0.32
N ASN A 138 6.83 12.48 -1.35
CA ASN A 138 7.46 13.77 -1.17
C ASN A 138 6.41 14.80 -0.74
N THR A 139 5.22 14.80 -1.33
CA THR A 139 4.13 15.68 -0.90
C THR A 139 3.69 15.40 0.54
N VAL A 140 3.52 14.13 0.93
CA VAL A 140 3.19 13.72 2.31
C VAL A 140 4.29 14.12 3.30
N GLU A 141 5.57 13.88 3.00
CA GLU A 141 6.68 14.26 3.90
C GLU A 141 7.00 15.75 3.89
N HIS A 142 6.64 16.47 2.82
CA HIS A 142 6.71 17.92 2.80
C HIS A 142 5.63 18.54 3.69
N ILE A 143 4.49 17.86 3.93
CA ILE A 143 3.55 18.28 4.97
C ILE A 143 4.21 18.20 6.35
N ASP A 144 4.90 17.10 6.67
CA ASP A 144 5.59 16.95 7.96
C ASP A 144 6.67 18.02 8.20
N LYS A 145 7.36 18.44 7.14
CA LYS A 145 8.43 19.45 7.22
C LYS A 145 7.93 20.89 7.14
N GLU A 146 6.82 21.14 6.46
CA GLU A 146 6.20 22.48 6.30
C GLU A 146 5.11 22.77 7.33
N LEU A 147 4.80 21.84 8.25
CA LEU A 147 3.96 22.08 9.43
C LEU A 147 4.49 23.17 10.37
N GLN A 148 5.70 23.68 10.14
CA GLN A 148 6.21 24.89 10.81
C GLN A 148 5.68 26.21 10.22
N SER A 149 5.12 26.20 9.00
CA SER A 149 4.41 27.34 8.42
C SER A 149 2.92 27.07 8.44
N ILE A 150 2.24 27.69 9.39
CA ILE A 150 0.79 27.68 9.56
C ILE A 150 0.17 28.35 8.32
N ASP A 151 -0.24 27.54 7.33
CA ASP A 151 -1.40 27.76 6.47
C ASP A 151 -1.69 26.50 5.62
N THR A 152 -2.56 25.63 6.15
CA THR A 152 -3.56 24.83 5.40
C THR A 152 -3.10 23.84 4.32
N TYR A 153 -2.26 22.86 4.65
CA TYR A 153 -2.19 21.61 3.87
C TYR A 153 -3.14 20.54 4.43
N THR A 154 -4.43 20.68 4.15
CA THR A 154 -5.42 19.66 4.51
C THR A 154 -5.42 18.57 3.44
N ILE A 155 -4.93 17.37 3.76
CA ILE A 155 -5.20 16.18 2.96
C ILE A 155 -6.72 16.07 2.82
N SER A 156 -7.21 16.02 1.58
CA SER A 156 -8.64 16.08 1.28
C SER A 156 -9.02 14.98 0.30
N ILE A 157 -10.28 14.56 0.33
CA ILE A 157 -10.80 13.63 -0.67
C ILE A 157 -11.02 14.43 -1.96
N SER A 158 -10.65 13.87 -3.11
CA SER A 158 -10.75 14.54 -4.40
C SER A 158 -12.20 14.98 -4.67
N SER A 159 -12.39 16.00 -5.50
CA SER A 159 -13.73 16.50 -5.84
C SER A 159 -14.60 15.43 -6.49
N THR A 160 -13.97 14.48 -7.18
CA THR A 160 -14.55 13.29 -7.81
C THR A 160 -14.75 12.12 -6.84
N GLN A 161 -14.28 12.22 -5.60
CA GLN A 161 -14.32 11.21 -4.54
C GLN A 161 -13.62 9.88 -4.90
N ASP A 162 -12.81 9.86 -5.97
CA ASP A 162 -12.09 8.70 -6.48
C ASP A 162 -10.62 8.67 -6.06
N GLY A 163 -10.21 9.59 -5.20
CA GLY A 163 -8.83 9.71 -4.74
C GLY A 163 -8.64 10.62 -3.53
N VAL A 164 -7.38 10.76 -3.17
CA VAL A 164 -6.90 11.68 -2.13
C VAL A 164 -6.07 12.75 -2.80
N SER A 165 -6.37 14.01 -2.48
CA SER A 165 -5.67 15.19 -2.94
C SER A 165 -4.85 15.79 -1.80
N ILE A 166 -3.59 16.08 -2.10
CA ILE A 166 -2.62 16.69 -1.21
C ILE A 166 -1.98 17.84 -1.98
N SER A 167 -2.29 19.08 -1.58
CA SER A 167 -1.82 20.28 -2.28
C SER A 167 -2.19 20.23 -3.78
N SER A 168 -1.19 20.16 -4.68
CA SER A 168 -1.38 20.04 -6.13
C SER A 168 -1.34 18.60 -6.66
N TYR A 169 -1.19 17.60 -5.78
CA TYR A 169 -1.06 16.20 -6.15
C TYR A 169 -2.33 15.43 -5.81
N GLU A 170 -2.72 14.50 -6.68
CA GLU A 170 -3.84 13.61 -6.46
C GLU A 170 -3.42 12.17 -6.72
N ILE A 171 -3.83 11.27 -5.83
CA ILE A 171 -3.77 9.84 -6.08
C ILE A 171 -5.15 9.22 -6.10
N LYS A 172 -5.46 8.57 -7.21
CA LYS A 172 -6.69 7.79 -7.34
C LYS A 172 -6.59 6.50 -6.55
N PHE A 173 -7.67 6.13 -5.87
CA PHE A 173 -7.78 4.87 -5.13
C PHE A 173 -7.55 3.65 -6.01
N ILE A 174 -7.98 3.73 -7.29
CA ILE A 174 -7.75 2.65 -8.26
C ILE A 174 -6.27 2.44 -8.58
N SER A 175 -5.47 3.51 -8.56
CA SER A 175 -4.03 3.42 -8.78
C SER A 175 -3.33 2.73 -7.61
N LEU A 176 -3.71 3.06 -6.37
CA LEU A 176 -3.23 2.37 -5.16
C LEU A 176 -3.63 0.90 -5.18
N PHE A 177 -4.90 0.61 -5.46
CA PHE A 177 -5.43 -0.75 -5.55
C PHE A 177 -4.63 -1.61 -6.53
N ASN A 178 -4.46 -1.14 -7.77
CA ASN A 178 -3.77 -1.89 -8.81
C ASN A 178 -2.31 -2.15 -8.44
N LEU A 179 -1.65 -1.18 -7.81
CA LEU A 179 -0.26 -1.35 -7.39
C LEU A 179 -0.11 -2.35 -6.25
N LEU A 180 -0.94 -2.24 -5.20
CA LEU A 180 -0.88 -3.14 -4.06
C LEU A 180 -1.17 -4.58 -4.49
N ARG A 181 -2.17 -4.77 -5.36
CA ARG A 181 -2.45 -6.06 -5.98
C ARG A 181 -1.23 -6.58 -6.74
N ARG A 182 -0.54 -5.73 -7.51
CA ARG A 182 0.67 -6.15 -8.24
C ARG A 182 1.80 -6.57 -7.32
N PHE A 183 2.07 -5.81 -6.24
CA PHE A 183 3.07 -6.22 -5.27
C PHE A 183 2.70 -7.51 -4.54
N ASN A 184 1.41 -7.72 -4.26
CA ASN A 184 0.93 -8.97 -3.69
C ASN A 184 1.22 -10.16 -4.61
N GLU A 185 0.89 -10.05 -5.91
CA GLU A 185 1.18 -11.09 -6.90
C GLU A 185 2.68 -11.38 -7.05
N ILE A 186 3.54 -10.36 -7.00
CA ILE A 186 5.00 -10.54 -6.99
C ILE A 186 5.44 -11.30 -5.72
N GLY A 187 4.88 -10.93 -4.58
CA GLY A 187 5.12 -11.62 -3.32
C GLY A 187 4.78 -13.11 -3.40
N LYS A 188 3.62 -13.46 -3.98
CA LYS A 188 3.24 -14.87 -4.20
C LYS A 188 4.25 -15.60 -5.08
N LYS A 189 4.65 -15.01 -6.21
CA LYS A 189 5.66 -15.61 -7.10
C LYS A 189 6.97 -15.88 -6.36
N TRP A 190 7.44 -14.94 -5.56
CA TRP A 190 8.68 -15.10 -4.80
C TRP A 190 8.57 -16.10 -3.65
N ILE A 191 7.42 -16.18 -2.97
CA ILE A 191 7.13 -17.25 -1.99
C ILE A 191 7.16 -18.62 -2.68
N ASN A 192 6.58 -18.73 -3.88
CA ASN A 192 6.60 -19.99 -4.63
C ASN A 192 8.04 -20.41 -4.96
N ILE A 193 8.89 -19.48 -5.42
CA ILE A 193 10.31 -19.75 -5.67
C ILE A 193 11.04 -20.21 -4.40
N TYR A 194 10.70 -19.62 -3.25
CA TYR A 194 11.24 -20.04 -1.96
C TYR A 194 10.76 -21.45 -1.54
N SER A 195 9.52 -21.80 -1.89
CA SER A 195 8.88 -23.08 -1.55
C SER A 195 9.19 -24.24 -2.49
N MET A 196 9.68 -23.98 -3.71
CA MET A 196 9.97 -25.02 -4.70
C MET A 196 11.06 -25.97 -4.21
N THR A 197 10.63 -27.07 -3.61
CA THR A 197 11.39 -28.31 -3.42
C THR A 197 11.64 -28.92 -4.80
N ASN A 198 12.81 -29.52 -5.02
CA ASN A 198 12.99 -30.41 -6.18
C ASN A 198 11.95 -31.56 -6.07
N ILE A 199 10.82 -31.44 -6.77
CA ILE A 199 9.92 -32.59 -7.06
C ILE A 199 10.44 -33.34 -8.30
N LEU A 200 11.74 -33.26 -8.57
CA LEU A 200 12.41 -34.02 -9.61
C LEU A 200 13.66 -34.62 -8.98
N GLU A 201 13.44 -35.71 -8.23
CA GLU A 201 14.32 -36.87 -8.29
C GLU A 201 14.02 -37.66 -9.56
#